data_AF-A0AAJ0G1E9-F1
#
_entry.id   AF-A0AAJ0G1E9-F1
#
_cell.length_a   1.000
_cell.length_b   1.000
_cell.length_c   1.000
_cell.angle_alpha   90.00
_cell.angle_beta   90.00
_cell.angle_gamma   90.00
#
_symmetry.space_group_name_H-M   'P 1'
#
loop_
_entity.id
_entity.type
_entity.pdbx_description
1 polymer ?
#
loop_
_entity_poly.entity_id
_entity_poly.type
_entity_poly.pdbx_seq_one_letter_code
_entity_poly.pdbx_strand_id
1 'polypeptide(L)'
;MAPDFDMNELLNHLLSETPNRGRTNAVMHRAFERPIHASRYAQSPIYPPTLNAHEDRSGIPAPLTSFANVRQRSFFFVFKYYTSVVDGLEAAPWQRFDKRPSDKRLGDHIDIAECSSVLALSLGGEPVKPLRMRPRRERAKEGFLFDTFGPWQLLSIQSFPDDQHTVRGEDFQQKSFYNGPYAFLDLLISEYRDAGKRNQILHEKITKLITPPPEFMFDRRLRDKLLFEDKHFTYIRRYFWAYNTLAVINTGIKAMVGAYFDTFTEDFWTGCHPLLWPHASPGSPDGQAYMAKMAILRRELDKVVTELGEVLKRNERTRKEIENLRDQLFSGSSIKESRRAVDQGDNIRILTMISMIFLPLTFVTSVFGITEFTIPATDWRFAVTMVLVCIPFMALVFLLQTRMFTRVVAKAYKALVWTVTYPYRLCSSALEQEVPENRSSVYVAKGRKRRLMRAVANDQASASSSWWRWAWPWHGKRHGGSGGACGGGMEGDLGKV
;
A
#
# COMPACT_ATOMS: atom_id res chain seq x y z
N MET A 1 21.54 -35.25 6.09
CA MET A 1 20.55 -34.19 5.74
C MET A 1 19.78 -34.49 4.45
N ALA A 2 20.43 -34.71 3.30
CA ALA A 2 19.75 -35.13 2.07
C ALA A 2 18.82 -36.38 2.19
N PRO A 3 19.09 -37.38 3.04
CA PRO A 3 18.14 -38.50 3.20
C PRO A 3 16.86 -38.14 3.95
N ASP A 4 16.85 -37.06 4.72
CA ASP A 4 15.80 -36.77 5.69
C ASP A 4 14.94 -35.57 5.29
N PHE A 5 15.51 -34.67 4.47
CA PHE A 5 14.86 -33.46 3.97
C PHE A 5 15.02 -33.32 2.45
N ASP A 6 13.98 -32.81 1.78
CA ASP A 6 14.09 -32.32 0.41
C ASP A 6 14.81 -30.95 0.42
N MET A 7 16.15 -30.99 0.39
CA MET A 7 16.98 -29.78 0.49
C MET A 7 16.73 -28.81 -0.66
N ASN A 8 16.33 -29.28 -1.85
CA ASN A 8 16.02 -28.41 -2.98
C ASN A 8 14.76 -27.57 -2.70
N GLU A 9 13.75 -28.18 -2.09
CA GLU A 9 12.54 -27.47 -1.65
C GLU A 9 12.88 -26.44 -0.56
N LEU A 10 13.60 -26.85 0.49
CA LEU A 10 13.94 -25.94 1.59
C LEU A 10 14.81 -24.76 1.13
N LEU A 11 15.80 -25.00 0.28
CA LEU A 11 16.64 -23.93 -0.29
C LEU A 11 15.85 -23.02 -1.23
N ASN A 12 14.92 -23.54 -2.01
CA ASN A 12 14.04 -22.72 -2.85
C ASN A 12 13.15 -21.81 -1.97
N HIS A 13 12.62 -22.32 -0.87
CA HIS A 13 11.87 -21.50 0.10
C HIS A 13 12.73 -20.46 0.83
N LEU A 14 14.00 -20.79 1.12
CA LEU A 14 14.93 -19.89 1.79
C LEU A 14 15.37 -18.75 0.85
N LEU A 15 15.75 -19.07 -0.39
CA LEU A 15 16.42 -18.16 -1.32
C LEU A 15 15.49 -17.49 -2.33
N SER A 16 14.32 -18.09 -2.62
CA SER A 16 13.36 -17.56 -3.60
C SER A 16 12.10 -17.00 -2.93
N GLU A 17 11.56 -15.94 -3.53
CA GLU A 17 10.24 -15.42 -3.16
C GLU A 17 9.09 -16.17 -3.84
N THR A 18 9.34 -16.90 -4.93
CA THR A 18 8.27 -17.53 -5.72
C THR A 18 7.35 -18.46 -4.95
N PRO A 19 7.82 -19.30 -4.01
CA PRO A 19 6.92 -20.26 -3.35
C PRO A 19 6.06 -19.60 -2.26
N ASN A 20 6.56 -18.55 -1.58
CA ASN A 20 5.91 -17.95 -0.41
C ASN A 20 5.54 -16.47 -0.60
N ARG A 21 5.72 -15.92 -1.80
CA ARG A 21 5.53 -14.48 -2.13
C ARG A 21 6.26 -13.54 -1.16
N GLY A 22 7.44 -13.95 -0.69
CA GLY A 22 8.25 -13.21 0.29
C GLY A 22 7.63 -13.12 1.70
N ARG A 23 6.71 -14.03 2.06
CA ARG A 23 6.03 -14.04 3.37
C ARG A 23 6.36 -15.28 4.18
N THR A 24 6.17 -15.16 5.49
CA THR A 24 6.26 -16.32 6.38
C THR A 24 5.14 -17.31 6.06
N ASN A 25 5.47 -18.59 6.00
CA ASN A 25 4.52 -19.65 5.69
C ASN A 25 4.88 -20.93 6.47
N ALA A 26 3.84 -21.69 6.83
CA ALA A 26 3.96 -22.96 7.53
C ALA A 26 3.52 -24.10 6.60
N VAL A 27 4.41 -25.06 6.36
CA VAL A 27 4.15 -26.23 5.51
C VAL A 27 4.09 -27.45 6.40
N MET A 28 2.89 -27.68 6.97
CA MET A 28 2.67 -28.69 8.02
C MET A 28 1.67 -29.79 7.61
N HIS A 29 0.75 -29.52 6.67
CA HIS A 29 -0.25 -30.49 6.21
C HIS A 29 0.23 -31.31 5.02
N ARG A 30 1.25 -32.14 5.24
CA ARG A 30 1.94 -32.84 4.14
C ARG A 30 1.66 -34.33 4.04
N ALA A 31 0.79 -34.85 4.91
CA ALA A 31 0.45 -36.27 4.98
C ALA A 31 0.05 -36.88 3.62
N PHE A 32 -0.54 -36.10 2.70
CA PHE A 32 -1.01 -36.55 1.38
C PHE A 32 -0.15 -36.06 0.20
N GLU A 33 1.05 -35.52 0.45
CA GLU A 33 1.94 -35.09 -0.63
C GLU A 33 2.43 -36.28 -1.47
N ARG A 34 2.54 -36.11 -2.79
CA ARG A 34 2.96 -37.19 -3.67
C ARG A 34 4.48 -37.37 -3.60
N PRO A 35 5.00 -38.60 -3.51
CA PRO A 35 6.42 -38.85 -3.71
C PRO A 35 6.83 -38.45 -5.14
N ILE A 36 8.04 -37.92 -5.29
CA ILE A 36 8.55 -37.30 -6.53
C ILE A 36 8.60 -38.28 -7.72
N HIS A 37 8.46 -39.59 -7.51
CA HIS A 37 8.54 -40.60 -8.57
C HIS A 37 7.27 -40.87 -9.40
N ALA A 38 6.17 -40.14 -9.24
CA ALA A 38 4.96 -40.36 -10.04
C ALA A 38 4.65 -39.29 -11.11
N SER A 39 5.51 -38.29 -11.30
CA SER A 39 5.21 -37.13 -12.14
C SER A 39 6.42 -36.63 -12.92
N ARG A 40 6.98 -37.48 -13.78
CA ARG A 40 7.71 -37.13 -15.01
C ARG A 40 8.28 -38.44 -15.57
N TYR A 41 7.53 -39.08 -16.46
CA TYR A 41 7.98 -39.87 -17.62
C TYR A 41 6.72 -40.48 -18.26
N ALA A 42 5.93 -39.62 -18.91
CA ALA A 42 5.11 -40.06 -20.02
C ALA A 42 5.87 -39.68 -21.29
N GLN A 43 6.43 -40.68 -21.96
CA GLN A 43 6.58 -40.82 -23.41
C GLN A 43 7.48 -42.03 -23.66
N SER A 44 6.84 -43.19 -23.81
CA SER A 44 7.44 -44.38 -24.39
C SER A 44 7.73 -44.11 -25.87
N PRO A 45 8.96 -44.30 -26.37
CA PRO A 45 9.19 -44.53 -27.78
C PRO A 45 8.90 -46.00 -28.08
N ILE A 46 8.03 -46.21 -29.06
CA ILE A 46 7.72 -47.49 -29.69
C ILE A 46 8.99 -48.01 -30.38
N TYR A 47 9.54 -49.15 -29.94
CA TYR A 47 10.39 -50.03 -30.76
C TYR A 47 10.15 -51.50 -30.39
N PRO A 48 10.22 -52.44 -31.36
CA PRO A 48 9.77 -53.84 -31.22
C PRO A 48 10.80 -54.71 -30.47
N PRO A 49 10.43 -55.93 -30.03
CA PRO A 49 11.23 -56.71 -29.09
C PRO A 49 12.34 -57.48 -29.81
N THR A 50 13.55 -57.43 -29.26
CA THR A 50 14.57 -58.44 -29.55
C THR A 50 14.84 -59.26 -28.30
N LEU A 51 14.68 -60.58 -28.49
CA LEU A 51 15.12 -61.66 -27.63
C LEU A 51 16.54 -61.39 -27.11
N ASN A 52 16.75 -61.55 -25.80
CA ASN A 52 17.74 -62.50 -25.28
C ASN A 52 17.56 -62.66 -23.77
N ALA A 53 17.17 -63.87 -23.41
CA ALA A 53 17.23 -64.39 -22.06
C ALA A 53 18.70 -64.65 -21.69
N HIS A 54 19.13 -64.13 -20.54
CA HIS A 54 20.04 -64.87 -19.69
C HIS A 54 19.68 -64.54 -18.24
N GLU A 55 19.10 -65.56 -17.60
CA GLU A 55 18.93 -65.64 -16.16
C GLU A 55 20.29 -65.54 -15.48
N ASP A 56 20.42 -64.65 -14.51
CA ASP A 56 21.33 -64.87 -13.40
C ASP A 56 20.62 -64.50 -12.09
N ARG A 57 20.13 -65.55 -11.43
CA ARG A 57 19.65 -65.54 -10.05
C ARG A 57 20.88 -65.56 -9.13
N SER A 58 21.24 -64.41 -8.56
CA SER A 58 21.95 -64.39 -7.28
C SER A 58 21.31 -63.32 -6.38
N GLY A 59 20.60 -63.81 -5.37
CA GLY A 59 19.87 -62.99 -4.42
C GLY A 59 20.81 -62.28 -3.45
N ILE A 60 21.02 -61.00 -3.71
CA ILE A 60 21.39 -60.02 -2.68
C ILE A 60 20.22 -59.04 -2.65
N PRO A 61 19.44 -58.93 -1.56
CA PRO A 61 18.50 -57.84 -1.45
C PRO A 61 19.33 -56.56 -1.32
N ALA A 62 19.40 -55.79 -2.40
CA ALA A 62 19.81 -54.41 -2.32
C ALA A 62 18.94 -53.71 -1.26
N PRO A 63 19.51 -52.93 -0.33
CA PRO A 63 18.70 -52.28 0.69
C PRO A 63 17.73 -51.33 -0.03
N LEU A 64 16.43 -51.62 0.11
CA LEU A 64 15.32 -50.78 -0.36
C LEU A 64 15.30 -49.47 0.43
N THR A 65 16.27 -48.62 0.14
CA THR A 65 16.21 -47.16 0.07
C THR A 65 15.09 -46.47 0.86
N SER A 66 15.42 -46.01 2.06
CA SER A 66 14.62 -45.22 3.02
C SER A 66 14.23 -43.80 2.56
N PHE A 67 14.13 -43.56 1.25
CA PHE A 67 13.82 -42.26 0.63
C PHE A 67 12.34 -42.14 0.23
N ALA A 68 11.54 -43.21 0.35
CA ALA A 68 10.09 -43.10 0.18
C ALA A 68 9.53 -42.14 1.25
N ASN A 69 8.68 -41.21 0.83
CA ASN A 69 7.88 -40.34 1.71
C ASN A 69 8.62 -39.19 2.45
N VAL A 70 9.81 -38.78 2.00
CA VAL A 70 10.58 -37.64 2.59
C VAL A 70 9.71 -36.39 2.78
N ARG A 71 8.86 -36.05 1.81
CA ARG A 71 7.96 -34.89 1.89
C ARG A 71 6.81 -35.06 2.88
N GLN A 72 6.27 -36.27 3.02
CA GLN A 72 5.15 -36.55 3.92
C GLN A 72 5.58 -36.60 5.39
N ARG A 73 6.86 -36.94 5.64
CA ARG A 73 7.44 -37.02 6.98
C ARG A 73 8.14 -35.75 7.45
N SER A 74 8.31 -34.75 6.58
CA SER A 74 8.98 -33.50 6.90
C SER A 74 8.00 -32.34 7.05
N PHE A 75 8.20 -31.47 8.03
CA PHE A 75 7.33 -30.35 8.38
C PHE A 75 8.20 -29.12 8.55
N PHE A 76 7.82 -27.96 8.04
CA PHE A 76 8.70 -26.80 8.17
C PHE A 76 7.98 -25.46 8.22
N PHE A 77 8.60 -24.52 8.93
CA PHE A 77 8.26 -23.10 8.92
C PHE A 77 9.33 -22.35 8.13
N VAL A 78 8.87 -21.46 7.25
CA VAL A 78 9.72 -20.54 6.51
C VAL A 78 9.43 -19.15 7.02
N PHE A 79 10.38 -18.54 7.71
CA PHE A 79 10.31 -17.17 8.19
C PHE A 79 10.90 -16.20 7.19
N LYS A 80 10.14 -15.14 6.91
CA LYS A 80 10.56 -13.99 6.12
C LYS A 80 10.25 -12.73 6.90
N TYR A 81 11.29 -12.02 7.32
CA TYR A 81 11.21 -10.75 8.05
C TYR A 81 12.41 -9.88 7.73
N TYR A 82 12.57 -8.75 8.42
CA TYR A 82 13.58 -7.75 8.08
C TYR A 82 14.49 -7.46 9.28
N THR A 83 15.72 -7.04 9.00
CA THR A 83 16.66 -6.50 9.99
C THR A 83 17.31 -5.23 9.44
N SER A 84 17.86 -4.41 10.33
CA SER A 84 18.71 -3.29 9.94
C SER A 84 20.15 -3.76 9.74
N VAL A 85 20.78 -3.42 8.63
CA VAL A 85 22.19 -3.74 8.38
C VAL A 85 23.08 -2.67 9.02
N VAL A 86 24.14 -3.09 9.69
CA VAL A 86 25.13 -2.18 10.31
C VAL A 86 26.15 -1.75 9.27
N ASP A 87 26.71 -0.55 9.43
CA ASP A 87 27.77 -0.03 8.57
C ASP A 87 28.95 -0.99 8.50
N GLY A 88 29.37 -1.35 7.27
CA GLY A 88 30.49 -2.27 7.01
C GLY A 88 30.10 -3.71 6.68
N LEU A 89 28.82 -4.08 6.78
CA LEU A 89 28.31 -5.39 6.32
C LEU A 89 27.56 -5.25 4.99
N GLU A 90 27.79 -6.19 4.08
CA GLU A 90 27.05 -6.31 2.82
C GLU A 90 26.13 -7.53 2.85
N ALA A 91 24.86 -7.31 2.52
CA ALA A 91 23.91 -8.40 2.38
C ALA A 91 24.30 -9.33 1.22
N ALA A 92 23.92 -10.61 1.33
CA ALA A 92 24.23 -11.60 0.31
C ALA A 92 23.59 -11.23 -1.06
N PRO A 93 24.14 -11.70 -2.20
CA PRO A 93 23.66 -11.29 -3.53
C PRO A 93 22.18 -11.54 -3.82
N TRP A 94 21.60 -12.57 -3.19
CA TRP A 94 20.20 -12.96 -3.30
C TRP A 94 19.28 -12.26 -2.30
N GLN A 95 19.83 -11.56 -1.30
CA GLN A 95 19.04 -10.83 -0.32
C GLN A 95 18.67 -9.44 -0.86
N ARG A 96 17.46 -8.99 -0.53
CA ARG A 96 17.00 -7.65 -0.90
C ARG A 96 17.68 -6.65 0.02
N PHE A 97 18.52 -5.82 -0.59
CA PHE A 97 19.26 -4.77 0.09
C PHE A 97 19.49 -3.60 -0.86
N ASP A 98 19.58 -2.40 -0.30
CA ASP A 98 19.90 -1.21 -1.07
C ASP A 98 21.41 -1.14 -1.35
N LYS A 99 21.80 -1.42 -2.60
CA LYS A 99 23.21 -1.45 -3.03
C LYS A 99 23.81 -0.06 -3.29
N ARG A 100 23.18 1.02 -2.83
CA ARG A 100 23.75 2.36 -2.97
C ARG A 100 25.08 2.48 -2.20
N PRO A 101 26.13 3.04 -2.83
CA PRO A 101 27.41 3.26 -2.15
C PRO A 101 27.22 4.24 -0.99
N SER A 102 28.00 4.04 0.09
CA SER A 102 27.95 4.81 1.35
C SER A 102 27.90 6.33 1.11
N ASP A 103 28.70 6.81 0.16
CA ASP A 103 28.84 8.24 -0.13
C ASP A 103 27.60 8.89 -0.75
N LYS A 104 26.68 8.06 -1.27
CA LYS A 104 25.40 8.50 -1.86
C LYS A 104 24.20 8.23 -0.94
N ARG A 105 24.44 7.72 0.27
CA ARG A 105 23.36 7.45 1.24
C ARG A 105 22.91 8.78 1.85
N LEU A 106 21.76 9.24 1.38
CA LEU A 106 21.02 10.32 2.03
C LEU A 106 20.55 9.78 3.39
N GLY A 107 20.70 10.57 4.46
CA GLY A 107 20.18 10.23 5.79
C GLY A 107 18.65 10.34 5.88
N ASP A 108 17.94 9.92 4.83
CA ASP A 108 16.48 9.95 4.69
C ASP A 108 15.84 8.55 4.86
N HIS A 109 16.63 7.49 4.97
CA HIS A 109 16.17 6.11 5.19
C HIS A 109 17.19 5.31 6.02
N ILE A 110 16.76 4.14 6.50
CA ILE A 110 17.61 3.17 7.19
C ILE A 110 17.88 2.01 6.25
N ASP A 111 19.12 1.49 6.27
CA ASP A 111 19.51 0.32 5.52
C ASP A 111 18.86 -0.94 6.11
N ILE A 112 17.90 -1.49 5.37
CA ILE A 112 17.13 -2.67 5.75
C ILE A 112 17.43 -3.80 4.76
N ALA A 113 17.58 -5.01 5.28
CA ALA A 113 17.70 -6.22 4.49
C ALA A 113 16.71 -7.29 4.93
N GLU A 114 16.41 -8.21 4.01
CA GLU A 114 15.55 -9.37 4.26
C GLU A 114 16.32 -10.47 5.00
N CYS A 115 15.76 -10.91 6.13
CA CYS A 115 16.13 -12.10 6.86
C CYS A 115 15.27 -13.28 6.40
N SER A 116 15.92 -14.41 6.15
CA SER A 116 15.25 -15.67 5.83
C SER A 116 15.70 -16.74 6.79
N SER A 117 14.74 -17.47 7.38
CA SER A 117 15.03 -18.62 8.25
C SER A 117 14.10 -19.77 7.89
N VAL A 118 14.62 -20.99 7.92
CA VAL A 118 13.84 -22.22 7.72
C VAL A 118 14.07 -23.13 8.91
N LEU A 119 12.99 -23.50 9.58
CA LEU A 119 12.97 -24.48 10.64
C LEU A 119 12.20 -25.70 10.16
N ALA A 120 12.84 -26.86 10.09
CA ALA A 120 12.28 -28.08 9.53
C ALA A 120 12.48 -29.29 10.45
N LEU A 121 11.42 -30.06 10.68
CA LEU A 121 11.41 -31.34 11.39
C LEU A 121 11.20 -32.47 10.39
N SER A 122 11.93 -33.58 10.53
CA SER A 122 11.68 -34.83 9.81
C SER A 122 11.49 -35.97 10.80
N LEU A 123 10.37 -36.67 10.69
CA LEU A 123 10.07 -37.84 11.51
C LEU A 123 10.57 -39.10 10.79
N GLY A 124 11.43 -39.86 11.45
CA GLY A 124 11.97 -41.13 10.97
C GLY A 124 11.10 -42.32 11.37
N GLY A 125 11.58 -43.52 11.02
CA GLY A 125 10.88 -44.77 11.28
C GLY A 125 9.88 -45.17 10.19
N GLU A 126 9.22 -46.31 10.42
CA GLU A 126 8.19 -46.83 9.51
C GLU A 126 6.86 -46.09 9.71
N PRO A 127 6.05 -45.93 8.65
CA PRO A 127 4.76 -45.27 8.75
C PRO A 127 3.80 -46.06 9.64
N VAL A 128 3.26 -45.42 10.67
CA VAL A 128 2.39 -46.03 11.69
C VAL A 128 0.98 -46.26 11.16
N LYS A 129 0.46 -45.31 10.37
CA LYS A 129 -0.94 -45.36 9.91
C LYS A 129 -1.07 -44.85 8.47
N PRO A 130 -1.57 -45.67 7.53
CA PRO A 130 -1.97 -45.19 6.21
C PRO A 130 -3.28 -44.41 6.33
N LEU A 131 -3.33 -43.24 5.70
CA LEU A 131 -4.49 -42.39 5.58
C LEU A 131 -5.01 -42.44 4.15
N ARG A 132 -6.33 -42.46 3.97
CA ARG A 132 -6.94 -42.41 2.64
C ARG A 132 -7.95 -41.29 2.58
N MET A 133 -7.72 -40.32 1.70
CA MET A 133 -8.64 -39.22 1.42
C MET A 133 -9.21 -39.38 0.02
N ARG A 134 -10.53 -39.31 -0.14
CA ARG A 134 -11.18 -39.36 -1.46
C ARG A 134 -11.85 -38.02 -1.77
N PRO A 135 -11.18 -37.11 -2.49
CA PRO A 135 -11.79 -35.84 -2.88
C PRO A 135 -12.93 -36.09 -3.87
N ARG A 136 -13.97 -35.25 -3.84
CA ARG A 136 -15.20 -35.40 -4.66
C ARG A 136 -14.95 -35.39 -6.18
N ARG A 137 -13.78 -34.95 -6.64
CA ARG A 137 -13.42 -34.80 -8.07
C ARG A 137 -12.02 -35.34 -8.43
N GLU A 138 -11.33 -36.01 -7.52
CA GLU A 138 -9.97 -36.52 -7.74
C GLU A 138 -9.83 -37.99 -7.32
N ARG A 139 -8.77 -38.65 -7.81
CA ARG A 139 -8.39 -39.99 -7.36
C ARG A 139 -8.12 -39.97 -5.85
N ALA A 140 -8.42 -41.08 -5.18
CA ALA A 140 -8.12 -41.25 -3.77
C ALA A 140 -6.62 -41.00 -3.53
N LYS A 141 -6.31 -40.13 -2.57
CA LYS A 141 -4.97 -39.82 -2.12
C LYS A 141 -4.66 -40.70 -0.93
N GLU A 142 -3.55 -41.41 -1.01
CA GLU A 142 -2.99 -42.15 0.11
C GLU A 142 -1.94 -41.26 0.77
N GLY A 143 -1.98 -41.24 2.10
CA GLY A 143 -1.07 -40.49 2.94
C GLY A 143 -0.55 -41.37 4.07
N PHE A 144 0.49 -40.90 4.76
CA PHE A 144 1.12 -41.66 5.82
C PHE A 144 1.33 -40.79 7.05
N LEU A 145 1.08 -41.35 8.22
CA LEU A 145 1.45 -40.77 9.50
C LEU A 145 2.68 -41.49 10.05
N PHE A 146 3.57 -40.71 10.65
CA PHE A 146 4.80 -41.15 11.26
C PHE A 146 4.71 -41.01 12.77
N ASP A 147 5.44 -41.85 13.49
CA ASP A 147 5.49 -41.78 14.94
C ASP A 147 6.18 -40.47 15.39
N THR A 148 5.57 -39.79 16.35
CA THR A 148 6.11 -38.56 16.91
C THR A 148 7.24 -38.84 17.91
N PHE A 149 7.23 -40.01 18.55
CA PHE A 149 8.25 -40.46 19.52
C PHE A 149 9.34 -41.34 18.89
N GLY A 150 9.25 -41.62 17.59
CA GLY A 150 10.29 -42.30 16.84
C GLY A 150 11.55 -41.44 16.64
N PRO A 151 12.59 -41.98 15.95
CA PRO A 151 13.77 -41.21 15.59
C PRO A 151 13.39 -39.95 14.82
N TRP A 152 14.02 -38.82 15.10
CA TRP A 152 13.68 -37.55 14.45
C TRP A 152 14.94 -36.75 14.11
N GLN A 153 14.81 -35.87 13.12
CA GLN A 153 15.84 -34.92 12.75
C GLN A 153 15.28 -33.51 12.67
N LEU A 154 16.08 -32.53 13.07
CA LEU A 154 15.69 -31.14 13.14
C LEU A 154 16.76 -30.29 12.45
N LEU A 155 16.31 -29.39 11.57
CA LEU A 155 17.14 -28.54 10.75
C LEU A 155 16.72 -27.09 10.93
N SER A 156 17.68 -26.23 11.28
CA SER A 156 17.47 -24.79 11.43
C SER A 156 18.49 -24.08 10.56
N ILE A 157 18.04 -23.39 9.51
CA ILE A 157 18.90 -22.65 8.59
C ILE A 157 18.53 -21.17 8.70
N GLN A 158 19.49 -20.33 9.09
CA GLN A 158 19.31 -18.90 9.22
C GLN A 158 20.21 -18.17 8.24
N SER A 159 19.65 -17.29 7.42
CA SER A 159 20.36 -16.41 6.49
C SER A 159 20.09 -14.96 6.91
N PHE A 160 20.95 -14.42 7.75
CA PHE A 160 20.82 -13.08 8.31
C PHE A 160 21.97 -12.19 7.83
N PRO A 161 21.67 -11.02 7.25
CA PRO A 161 22.68 -10.13 6.67
C PRO A 161 23.46 -9.34 7.73
N ASP A 162 23.05 -9.38 9.00
CA ASP A 162 23.70 -8.72 10.13
C ASP A 162 24.71 -9.63 10.85
N ASP A 163 24.91 -10.87 10.37
CA ASP A 163 25.72 -11.93 11.00
C ASP A 163 25.33 -12.23 12.47
N GLN A 164 24.18 -11.71 12.93
CA GLN A 164 23.64 -11.96 14.26
C GLN A 164 22.72 -13.17 14.21
N HIS A 165 23.33 -14.35 14.11
CA HIS A 165 22.62 -15.62 14.16
C HIS A 165 22.22 -15.96 15.59
N THR A 166 21.12 -16.69 15.75
CA THR A 166 20.73 -17.22 17.06
C THR A 166 21.71 -18.33 17.42
N VAL A 167 22.81 -17.97 18.08
CA VAL A 167 23.81 -18.93 18.55
C VAL A 167 23.20 -19.73 19.69
N ARG A 168 23.00 -21.02 19.44
CA ARG A 168 22.53 -21.96 20.46
C ARG A 168 23.76 -22.46 21.22
N GLY A 169 23.89 -22.00 22.46
CA GLY A 169 25.02 -22.33 23.33
C GLY A 169 25.02 -23.79 23.80
N GLU A 170 25.96 -24.12 24.69
CA GLU A 170 26.11 -25.46 25.28
C GLU A 170 24.84 -25.94 25.99
N ASP A 171 24.06 -25.02 26.55
CA ASP A 171 22.76 -25.29 27.18
C ASP A 171 21.78 -26.01 26.23
N PHE A 172 21.85 -25.72 24.92
CA PHE A 172 21.01 -26.39 23.92
C PHE A 172 21.47 -27.84 23.69
N GLN A 173 22.77 -28.09 23.72
CA GLN A 173 23.33 -29.44 23.56
C GLN A 173 23.04 -30.32 24.78
N GLN A 174 22.96 -29.72 25.97
CA GLN A 174 22.63 -30.39 27.22
C GLN A 174 21.12 -30.54 27.44
N LYS A 175 20.29 -29.83 26.67
CA LYS A 175 18.83 -29.89 26.79
C LYS A 175 18.29 -31.22 26.25
N SER A 176 17.71 -32.02 27.13
CA SER A 176 16.99 -33.23 26.74
C SER A 176 15.64 -32.89 26.11
N PHE A 177 15.46 -33.25 24.85
CA PHE A 177 14.18 -33.15 24.15
C PHE A 177 13.40 -34.46 24.28
N TYR A 178 12.09 -34.36 24.52
CA TYR A 178 11.23 -35.53 24.72
C TYR A 178 10.85 -36.22 23.41
N ASN A 179 10.61 -35.45 22.36
CA ASN A 179 10.29 -35.93 21.03
C ASN A 179 10.55 -34.84 19.96
N GLY A 180 10.41 -35.20 18.69
CA GLY A 180 10.66 -34.30 17.56
C GLY A 180 9.75 -33.06 17.55
N PRO A 181 8.42 -33.20 17.68
CA PRO A 181 7.50 -32.08 17.79
C PRO A 181 7.81 -31.09 18.92
N TYR A 182 8.16 -31.59 20.11
CA TYR A 182 8.54 -30.75 21.25
C TYR A 182 9.79 -29.94 20.93
N ALA A 183 10.83 -30.58 20.39
CA ALA A 183 12.04 -29.88 19.99
C ALA A 183 11.71 -28.81 18.93
N PHE A 184 10.96 -29.17 17.89
CA PHE A 184 10.55 -28.23 16.85
C PHE A 184 9.83 -26.99 17.40
N LEU A 185 8.85 -27.17 18.29
CA LEU A 185 8.11 -26.06 18.89
C LEU A 185 8.99 -25.19 19.80
N ASP A 186 9.91 -25.79 20.56
CA ASP A 186 10.88 -25.05 21.37
C ASP A 186 11.78 -24.15 20.51
N LEU A 187 12.28 -24.68 19.39
CA LEU A 187 13.02 -23.89 18.41
C LEU A 187 12.16 -22.82 17.75
N LEU A 188 10.90 -23.14 17.46
CA LEU A 188 9.96 -22.20 16.86
C LEU A 188 9.76 -20.98 17.76
N ILE A 189 9.65 -21.17 19.08
CA ILE A 189 9.63 -20.08 20.06
C ILE A 189 10.87 -19.19 19.92
N SER A 190 12.06 -19.78 19.79
CA SER A 190 13.31 -19.01 19.64
C SER A 190 13.32 -18.16 18.37
N GLU A 191 12.85 -18.68 17.23
CA GLU A 191 12.76 -17.94 15.96
C GLU A 191 11.75 -16.79 16.05
N TYR A 192 10.58 -17.02 16.67
CA TYR A 192 9.59 -15.95 16.88
C TYR A 192 10.12 -14.85 17.82
N ARG A 193 10.89 -15.20 18.86
CA ARG A 193 11.51 -14.22 19.77
C ARG A 193 12.51 -13.35 19.02
N ASP A 194 13.33 -13.98 18.18
CA ASP A 194 14.33 -13.28 17.39
C ASP A 194 13.69 -12.34 16.36
N ALA A 195 12.68 -12.83 15.63
CA ALA A 195 11.86 -12.00 14.75
C ALA A 195 11.22 -10.82 15.51
N GLY A 196 10.66 -11.06 16.71
CA GLY A 196 10.09 -10.02 17.57
C GLY A 196 11.10 -8.92 17.93
N LYS A 197 12.28 -9.31 18.43
CA LYS A 197 13.36 -8.39 18.78
C LYS A 197 13.80 -7.52 17.59
N ARG A 198 14.00 -8.13 16.43
CA ARG A 198 14.41 -7.41 15.21
C ARG A 198 13.36 -6.42 14.72
N ASN A 199 12.09 -6.82 14.75
CA ASN A 199 11.00 -5.92 14.40
C ASN A 199 10.87 -4.75 15.39
N GLN A 200 11.16 -4.98 16.68
CA GLN A 200 11.21 -3.91 17.67
C GLN A 200 12.37 -2.93 17.42
N ILE A 201 13.57 -3.45 17.15
CA ILE A 201 14.73 -2.61 16.80
C ILE A 201 14.44 -1.77 15.55
N LEU A 202 13.84 -2.37 14.52
CA LEU A 202 13.42 -1.64 13.31
C LEU A 202 12.41 -0.55 13.62
N HIS A 203 11.40 -0.85 14.44
CA HIS A 203 10.41 0.14 14.88
C HIS A 203 11.08 1.33 15.57
N GLU A 204 11.99 1.07 16.52
CA GLU A 204 12.70 2.11 17.26
C GLU A 204 13.58 2.98 16.34
N LYS A 205 14.32 2.35 15.41
CA LYS A 205 15.12 3.08 14.42
C LYS A 205 14.26 3.95 13.51
N ILE A 206 13.15 3.40 12.98
CA ILE A 206 12.22 4.14 12.11
C ILE A 206 11.59 5.31 12.87
N THR A 207 11.15 5.09 14.12
CA THR A 207 10.60 6.14 14.97
C THR A 207 11.64 7.24 15.22
N LYS A 208 12.89 6.88 15.53
CA LYS A 208 13.97 7.86 15.70
C LYS A 208 14.25 8.68 14.43
N LEU A 209 14.06 8.11 13.23
CA LEU A 209 14.26 8.80 11.96
C LEU A 209 13.20 9.89 11.71
N ILE A 210 11.95 9.62 12.10
CA ILE A 210 10.81 10.54 11.87
C ILE A 210 10.62 11.54 13.01
N THR A 211 11.06 11.22 14.22
CA THR A 211 10.90 12.09 15.39
C THR A 211 11.97 13.19 15.38
N PRO A 212 11.58 14.47 15.50
CA PRO A 212 12.55 15.55 15.61
C PRO A 212 13.35 15.41 16.91
N PRO A 213 14.61 15.87 16.92
CA PRO A 213 15.46 15.72 18.10
C PRO A 213 14.94 16.64 19.24
N PRO A 214 15.11 16.25 20.52
CA PRO A 214 14.44 16.90 21.66
C PRO A 214 14.79 18.38 21.81
N GLU A 215 15.92 18.83 21.27
CA GLU A 215 16.36 20.22 21.22
C GLU A 215 15.36 21.14 20.50
N PHE A 216 14.49 20.59 19.63
CA PHE A 216 13.40 21.32 18.98
C PHE A 216 12.48 22.06 19.98
N MET A 217 12.27 21.50 21.17
CA MET A 217 11.45 22.15 22.20
C MET A 217 12.08 23.47 22.68
N PHE A 218 13.40 23.57 22.64
CA PHE A 218 14.16 24.69 23.19
C PHE A 218 14.70 25.64 22.11
N ASP A 219 14.90 25.19 20.87
CA ASP A 219 15.38 26.03 19.77
C ASP A 219 14.26 26.49 18.82
N ARG A 220 13.98 27.80 18.82
CA ARG A 220 13.01 28.43 17.91
C ARG A 220 13.39 28.25 16.43
N ARG A 221 14.67 28.33 16.07
CA ARG A 221 15.11 28.24 14.67
C ARG A 221 14.84 26.84 14.13
N LEU A 222 15.09 25.82 14.95
CA LEU A 222 14.78 24.44 14.63
C LEU A 222 13.27 24.23 14.46
N ARG A 223 12.44 24.87 15.31
CA ARG A 223 10.97 24.84 15.14
C ARG A 223 10.49 25.40 13.82
N ASP A 224 10.96 26.60 13.48
CA ASP A 224 10.56 27.28 12.25
C ASP A 224 11.05 26.51 11.01
N LYS A 225 12.20 25.83 11.09
CA LYS A 225 12.73 24.97 10.02
C LYS A 225 11.91 23.69 9.82
N LEU A 226 11.43 23.06 10.89
CA LEU A 226 10.65 21.81 10.83
C LEU A 226 9.21 22.00 10.37
N LEU A 227 8.67 23.21 10.48
CA LEU A 227 7.31 23.55 10.02
C LEU A 227 7.17 23.46 8.49
N PHE A 228 8.27 23.58 7.76
CA PHE A 228 8.28 23.68 6.30
C PHE A 228 9.26 22.69 5.69
N GLU A 229 8.94 22.25 4.48
CA GLU A 229 9.85 21.43 3.72
C GLU A 229 11.12 22.22 3.31
N ASP A 230 12.25 21.51 3.28
CA ASP A 230 13.51 22.06 2.79
C ASP A 230 13.65 21.89 1.26
N LYS A 231 14.72 22.46 0.69
CA LYS A 231 14.97 22.36 -0.77
C LYS A 231 15.22 20.92 -1.23
N HIS A 232 15.58 20.02 -0.32
CA HIS A 232 15.96 18.64 -0.62
C HIS A 232 14.85 17.63 -0.36
N PHE A 233 13.67 18.10 0.07
CA PHE A 233 12.52 17.27 0.41
C PHE A 233 12.84 16.24 1.51
N THR A 234 13.71 16.60 2.46
CA THR A 234 14.24 15.68 3.47
C THR A 234 13.13 15.04 4.30
N TYR A 235 12.18 15.83 4.79
CA TYR A 235 11.17 15.32 5.73
C TYR A 235 10.08 14.53 5.02
N ILE A 236 9.58 15.02 3.89
CA ILE A 236 8.59 14.28 3.10
C ILE A 236 9.15 12.95 2.58
N ARG A 237 10.45 12.89 2.20
CA ARG A 237 11.11 11.62 1.82
C ARG A 237 11.20 10.65 3.00
N ARG A 238 11.61 11.13 4.18
CA ARG A 238 11.64 10.32 5.42
C ARG A 238 10.27 9.78 5.77
N TYR A 239 9.25 10.63 5.79
CA TYR A 239 7.87 10.23 6.11
C TYR A 239 7.31 9.25 5.07
N PHE A 240 7.54 9.51 3.78
CA PHE A 240 7.14 8.60 2.71
C PHE A 240 7.80 7.22 2.87
N TRP A 241 9.12 7.20 3.07
CA TRP A 241 9.86 5.97 3.25
C TRP A 241 9.37 5.22 4.50
N ALA A 242 9.32 5.87 5.66
CA ALA A 242 8.88 5.26 6.92
C ALA A 242 7.44 4.70 6.83
N TYR A 243 6.51 5.45 6.24
CA TYR A 243 5.12 5.03 6.10
C TYR A 243 4.98 3.76 5.26
N ASN A 244 5.70 3.68 4.14
CA ASN A 244 5.66 2.51 3.25
C ASN A 244 6.44 1.32 3.82
N THR A 245 7.61 1.57 4.42
CA THR A 245 8.43 0.53 5.05
C THR A 245 7.67 -0.16 6.18
N LEU A 246 7.03 0.59 7.07
CA LEU A 246 6.19 0.01 8.13
C LEU A 246 5.01 -0.80 7.55
N ALA A 247 4.51 -0.45 6.35
CA ALA A 247 3.47 -1.24 5.67
C ALA A 247 3.93 -2.64 5.27
N VAL A 248 5.12 -2.70 4.68
CA VAL A 248 5.73 -3.95 4.24
C VAL A 248 6.06 -4.82 5.45
N ILE A 249 6.70 -4.24 6.47
CA ILE A 249 7.00 -4.93 7.74
C ILE A 249 5.72 -5.48 8.38
N ASN A 250 4.65 -4.68 8.47
CA ASN A 250 3.37 -5.11 9.03
C ASN A 250 2.75 -6.28 8.27
N THR A 251 2.94 -6.33 6.95
CA THR A 251 2.48 -7.45 6.13
C THR A 251 3.24 -8.74 6.48
N GLY A 252 4.56 -8.64 6.70
CA GLY A 252 5.39 -9.74 7.17
C GLY A 252 4.98 -10.23 8.56
N ILE A 253 4.76 -9.31 9.51
CA ILE A 253 4.29 -9.64 10.86
C ILE A 253 2.91 -10.33 10.82
N LYS A 254 1.96 -9.80 10.04
CA LYS A 254 0.64 -10.42 9.86
C LYS A 254 0.75 -11.85 9.32
N ALA A 255 1.66 -12.10 8.38
CA ALA A 255 1.91 -13.45 7.88
C ALA A 255 2.52 -14.38 8.94
N MET A 256 3.46 -13.89 9.76
CA MET A 256 4.04 -14.68 10.87
C MET A 256 2.99 -15.06 11.92
N VAL A 257 2.14 -14.10 12.30
CA VAL A 257 1.06 -14.32 13.27
C VAL A 257 -0.01 -15.24 12.67
N GLY A 258 -0.40 -15.03 11.41
CA GLY A 258 -1.34 -15.89 10.70
C GLY A 258 -0.85 -17.33 10.60
N ALA A 259 0.40 -17.53 10.19
CA ALA A 259 1.00 -18.88 10.08
C ALA A 259 0.96 -19.66 11.41
N TYR A 260 1.06 -18.98 12.55
CA TYR A 260 0.89 -19.61 13.87
C TYR A 260 -0.55 -20.06 14.10
N PHE A 261 -1.50 -19.13 14.05
CA PHE A 261 -2.91 -19.41 14.38
C PHE A 261 -3.60 -20.32 13.37
N ASP A 262 -3.20 -20.25 12.09
CA ASP A 262 -3.73 -21.12 11.04
C ASP A 262 -3.22 -22.57 11.18
N THR A 263 -2.01 -22.75 11.74
CA THR A 263 -1.37 -24.07 11.88
C THR A 263 -1.73 -24.76 13.20
N PHE A 264 -1.63 -24.04 14.32
CA PHE A 264 -1.73 -24.61 15.66
C PHE A 264 -3.08 -24.27 16.28
N THR A 265 -4.12 -24.94 15.78
CA THR A 265 -5.50 -24.79 16.28
C THR A 265 -5.69 -25.40 17.67
N GLU A 266 -6.83 -25.14 18.31
CA GLU A 266 -7.18 -25.78 19.59
C GLU A 266 -7.16 -27.32 19.49
N ASP A 267 -7.56 -27.89 18.35
CA ASP A 267 -7.53 -29.32 18.10
C ASP A 267 -6.09 -29.88 18.12
N PHE A 268 -5.12 -29.10 17.67
CA PHE A 268 -3.70 -29.48 17.73
C PHE A 268 -3.24 -29.57 19.18
N TRP A 269 -3.51 -28.54 19.97
CA TRP A 269 -3.07 -28.47 21.36
C TRP A 269 -3.77 -29.48 22.28
N THR A 270 -5.00 -29.86 21.94
CA THR A 270 -5.73 -30.94 22.63
C THR A 270 -5.29 -32.34 22.20
N GLY A 271 -4.43 -32.46 21.17
CA GLY A 271 -3.96 -33.74 20.63
C GLY A 271 -4.99 -34.48 19.77
N CYS A 272 -6.15 -33.86 19.51
CA CYS A 272 -7.24 -34.40 18.71
C CYS A 272 -7.07 -34.18 17.20
N HIS A 273 -6.07 -33.39 16.80
CA HIS A 273 -5.86 -33.03 15.41
C HIS A 273 -5.55 -34.27 14.54
N PRO A 274 -6.27 -34.50 13.41
CA PRO A 274 -6.25 -35.77 12.70
C PRO A 274 -4.94 -36.05 11.91
N LEU A 275 -4.18 -35.01 11.56
CA LEU A 275 -3.02 -35.12 10.66
C LEU A 275 -1.69 -34.66 11.29
N LEU A 276 -1.70 -33.51 11.96
CA LEU A 276 -0.55 -32.91 12.61
C LEU A 276 -0.31 -33.53 13.99
N TRP A 277 0.65 -34.45 14.06
CA TRP A 277 1.22 -35.05 15.28
C TRP A 277 0.21 -35.53 16.34
N PRO A 278 -0.78 -36.38 15.97
CA PRO A 278 -1.70 -36.95 16.95
C PRO A 278 -0.96 -37.85 17.96
N HIS A 279 -1.31 -37.75 19.23
CA HIS A 279 -0.80 -38.66 20.25
C HIS A 279 -1.48 -40.03 20.12
N ALA A 280 -0.72 -41.13 20.21
CA ALA A 280 -1.25 -42.49 20.02
C ALA A 280 -2.35 -42.86 21.05
N SER A 281 -2.19 -42.40 22.29
CA SER A 281 -3.08 -42.70 23.42
C SER A 281 -3.25 -41.48 24.35
N PRO A 282 -4.01 -40.44 23.97
CA PRO A 282 -4.08 -39.18 24.73
C PRO A 282 -4.64 -39.36 26.16
N GLY A 283 -5.49 -40.36 26.38
CA GLY A 283 -6.05 -40.66 27.71
C GLY A 283 -5.10 -41.42 28.66
N SER A 284 -3.95 -41.88 28.18
CA SER A 284 -2.96 -42.59 29.01
C SER A 284 -2.25 -41.63 29.98
N PRO A 285 -1.69 -42.11 31.11
CA PRO A 285 -0.92 -41.26 32.03
C PRO A 285 0.28 -40.59 31.33
N ASP A 286 0.93 -41.28 30.39
CA ASP A 286 2.03 -40.73 29.59
C ASP A 286 1.55 -39.63 28.63
N GLY A 287 0.39 -39.84 28.00
CA GLY A 287 -0.26 -38.83 27.16
C GLY A 287 -0.61 -37.56 27.93
N GLN A 288 -1.17 -37.70 29.14
CA GLN A 288 -1.48 -36.57 30.01
C GLN A 288 -0.20 -35.82 30.45
N ALA A 289 0.86 -36.54 30.79
CA ALA A 289 2.15 -35.94 31.13
C ALA A 289 2.77 -35.20 29.93
N TYR A 290 2.67 -35.74 28.72
CA TYR A 290 3.10 -35.08 27.49
C TYR A 290 2.29 -33.81 27.21
N MET A 291 0.96 -33.87 27.35
CA MET A 291 0.08 -32.71 27.21
C MET A 291 0.42 -31.59 28.21
N ALA A 292 0.73 -31.95 29.47
CA ALA A 292 1.15 -30.97 30.47
C ALA A 292 2.43 -30.23 30.05
N LYS A 293 3.38 -30.93 29.42
CA LYS A 293 4.61 -30.34 28.87
C LYS A 293 4.32 -29.46 27.64
N MET A 294 3.48 -29.94 26.72
CA MET A 294 3.00 -29.16 25.56
C MET A 294 2.30 -27.86 25.99
N ALA A 295 1.55 -27.88 27.09
CA ALA A 295 0.86 -26.69 27.61
C ALA A 295 1.82 -25.59 28.09
N ILE A 296 3.04 -25.92 28.50
CA ILE A 296 4.08 -24.93 28.81
C ILE A 296 4.55 -24.26 27.52
N LEU A 297 4.91 -25.06 26.51
CA LEU A 297 5.34 -24.54 25.20
C LEU A 297 4.25 -23.71 24.53
N ARG A 298 2.99 -24.14 24.60
CA ARG A 298 1.83 -23.38 24.11
C ARG A 298 1.81 -21.97 24.71
N ARG A 299 1.88 -21.87 26.05
CA ARG A 299 1.85 -20.58 26.75
C ARG A 299 3.00 -19.68 26.35
N GLU A 300 4.20 -20.25 26.20
CA GLU A 300 5.36 -19.48 25.76
C GLU A 300 5.24 -19.01 24.31
N LEU A 301 4.77 -19.87 23.41
CA LEU A 301 4.60 -19.55 22.01
C LEU A 301 3.47 -18.52 21.81
N ASP A 302 2.34 -18.69 22.48
CA ASP A 302 1.23 -17.72 22.53
C ASP A 302 1.73 -16.35 23.02
N LYS A 303 2.56 -16.33 24.06
CA LYS A 303 3.15 -15.10 24.60
C LYS A 303 4.01 -14.39 23.55
N VAL A 304 4.96 -15.09 22.93
CA VAL A 304 5.89 -14.49 21.96
C VAL A 304 5.16 -14.03 20.69
N VAL A 305 4.18 -14.81 20.20
CA VAL A 305 3.36 -14.40 19.05
C VAL A 305 2.49 -13.19 19.39
N THR A 306 1.98 -13.10 20.61
CA THR A 306 1.23 -11.93 21.10
C THR A 306 2.12 -10.69 21.18
N GLU A 307 3.33 -10.80 21.73
CA GLU A 307 4.33 -9.72 21.78
C GLU A 307 4.66 -9.20 20.37
N LEU A 308 4.83 -10.10 19.40
CA LEU A 308 5.02 -9.73 17.99
C LEU A 308 3.77 -9.01 17.42
N GLY A 309 2.56 -9.45 17.80
CA GLY A 309 1.30 -8.76 17.48
C GLY A 309 1.18 -7.36 18.11
N GLU A 310 1.81 -7.11 19.26
CA GLU A 310 1.88 -5.76 19.82
C GLU A 310 2.80 -4.85 19.01
N VAL A 311 3.92 -5.36 18.49
CA VAL A 311 4.80 -4.59 17.59
C VAL A 311 4.03 -4.17 16.34
N LEU A 312 3.19 -5.04 15.79
CA LEU A 312 2.28 -4.68 14.69
C LEU A 312 1.36 -3.50 15.06
N LYS A 313 0.72 -3.56 16.23
CA LYS A 313 -0.15 -2.46 16.72
C LYS A 313 0.63 -1.17 16.96
N ARG A 314 1.88 -1.24 17.44
CA ARG A 314 2.77 -0.08 17.59
C ARG A 314 3.08 0.53 16.22
N ASN A 315 3.47 -0.28 15.24
CA ASN A 315 3.73 0.18 13.88
C ASN A 315 2.50 0.84 13.23
N GLU A 316 1.30 0.27 13.39
CA GLU A 316 0.07 0.88 12.85
C GLU A 316 -0.25 2.25 13.47
N ARG A 317 0.06 2.46 14.75
CA ARG A 317 -0.06 3.78 15.39
C ARG A 317 0.94 4.77 14.83
N THR A 318 2.22 4.40 14.76
CA THR A 318 3.26 5.25 14.19
C THR A 318 2.99 5.60 12.73
N ARG A 319 2.38 4.70 11.94
CA ARG A 319 1.96 5.03 10.57
C ARG A 319 0.90 6.12 10.51
N LYS A 320 -0.07 6.12 11.42
CA LYS A 320 -1.07 7.19 11.52
C LYS A 320 -0.44 8.51 11.97
N GLU A 321 0.54 8.45 12.87
CA GLU A 321 1.31 9.62 13.27
C GLU A 321 2.09 10.21 12.10
N ILE A 322 2.77 9.37 11.30
CA ILE A 322 3.48 9.80 10.08
C ILE A 322 2.52 10.43 9.07
N GLU A 323 1.32 9.87 8.90
CA GLU A 323 0.29 10.44 8.03
C GLU A 323 -0.09 11.87 8.47
N ASN A 324 -0.35 12.05 9.77
CA ASN A 324 -0.63 13.37 10.32
C ASN A 324 0.55 14.35 10.14
N LEU A 325 1.79 13.90 10.40
CA LEU A 325 2.99 14.73 10.24
C LEU A 325 3.20 15.16 8.78
N ARG A 326 2.97 14.25 7.83
CA ARG A 326 3.04 14.53 6.39
C ARG A 326 2.00 15.58 6.00
N ASP A 327 0.76 15.44 6.47
CA ASP A 327 -0.32 16.34 6.10
C ASP A 327 -0.13 17.74 6.71
N GLN A 328 0.42 17.82 7.94
CA GLN A 328 0.85 19.08 8.55
C GLN A 328 1.96 19.76 7.76
N LEU A 329 3.00 19.00 7.38
CA LEU A 329 4.14 19.51 6.62
C LEU A 329 3.74 20.00 5.23
N PHE A 330 2.87 19.26 4.55
CA PHE A 330 2.33 19.66 3.24
C PHE A 330 1.51 20.95 3.36
N SER A 331 0.62 21.01 4.36
CA SER A 331 -0.20 22.20 4.61
C SER A 331 0.67 23.42 4.93
N GLY A 332 1.67 23.27 5.81
CA GLY A 332 2.62 24.31 6.15
C GLY A 332 3.42 24.80 4.94
N SER A 333 3.94 23.87 4.14
CA SER A 333 4.74 24.19 2.95
C SER A 333 3.92 24.89 1.86
N SER A 334 2.67 24.48 1.65
CA SER A 334 1.74 25.14 0.72
C SER A 334 1.45 26.59 1.14
N ILE A 335 1.25 26.85 2.44
CA ILE A 335 1.06 28.21 2.95
C ILE A 335 2.31 29.08 2.70
N LYS A 336 3.50 28.53 2.96
CA LYS A 336 4.77 29.24 2.71
C LYS A 336 4.94 29.59 1.24
N GLU A 337 4.60 28.66 0.34
CA GLU A 337 4.68 28.89 -1.10
C GLU A 337 3.64 29.93 -1.57
N SER A 338 2.42 29.85 -1.05
CA SER A 338 1.39 30.85 -1.32
C SER A 338 1.81 32.26 -0.88
N ARG A 339 2.43 32.41 0.30
CA ARG A 339 2.97 33.70 0.76
C ARG A 339 4.05 34.23 -0.17
N ARG A 340 5.00 33.38 -0.58
CA ARG A 340 6.05 33.76 -1.54
C ARG A 340 5.47 34.21 -2.88
N ALA A 341 4.44 33.53 -3.37
CA ALA A 341 3.76 33.91 -4.60
C ALA A 341 3.03 35.26 -4.46
N VAL A 342 2.44 35.55 -3.29
CA VAL A 342 1.84 36.86 -3.00
C VAL A 342 2.90 37.95 -2.96
N ASP A 343 4.01 37.73 -2.23
CA ASP A 343 5.11 38.70 -2.15
C ASP A 343 5.73 38.98 -3.54
N GLN A 344 5.88 37.94 -4.37
CA GLN A 344 6.32 38.09 -5.76
C GLN A 344 5.29 38.84 -6.61
N GLY A 345 3.99 38.59 -6.41
CA GLY A 345 2.92 39.33 -7.05
C GLY A 345 2.94 40.82 -6.69
N ASP A 346 3.21 41.15 -5.43
CA ASP A 346 3.35 42.53 -4.97
C ASP A 346 4.59 43.20 -5.58
N ASN A 347 5.72 42.50 -5.68
CA ASN A 347 6.92 43.02 -6.36
C ASN A 347 6.64 43.31 -7.85
N ILE A 348 5.95 42.41 -8.56
CA ILE A 348 5.54 42.62 -9.97
C ILE A 348 4.59 43.80 -10.08
N ARG A 349 3.65 43.93 -9.14
CA ARG A 349 2.70 45.05 -9.10
C ARG A 349 3.41 46.39 -8.93
N ILE A 350 4.36 46.49 -7.99
CA ILE A 350 5.13 47.72 -7.76
C ILE A 350 5.95 48.09 -9.00
N LEU A 351 6.64 47.12 -9.61
CA LEU A 351 7.42 47.36 -10.83
C LEU A 351 6.53 47.85 -11.98
N THR A 352 5.36 47.23 -12.16
CA THR A 352 4.39 47.64 -13.19
C THR A 352 3.86 49.04 -12.94
N MET A 353 3.59 49.40 -11.68
CA MET A 353 3.17 50.75 -11.31
C MET A 353 4.22 51.77 -11.70
N ILE A 354 5.50 51.51 -11.39
CA ILE A 354 6.62 52.40 -11.76
C ILE A 354 6.76 52.52 -13.29
N SER A 355 6.71 51.40 -14.01
CA SER A 355 6.80 51.40 -15.49
C SER A 355 5.64 52.16 -16.16
N MET A 356 4.42 52.03 -15.62
CA MET A 356 3.25 52.77 -16.13
C MET A 356 3.37 54.28 -15.92
N ILE A 357 4.10 54.72 -14.89
CA ILE A 357 4.39 56.14 -14.65
C ILE A 357 5.43 56.65 -15.67
N PHE A 358 6.46 55.85 -15.96
CA PHE A 358 7.54 56.26 -16.87
C PHE A 358 7.14 56.26 -18.34
N LEU A 359 6.22 55.40 -18.78
CA LEU A 359 5.79 55.32 -20.17
C LEU A 359 5.40 56.70 -20.77
N PRO A 360 4.46 57.48 -20.18
CA PRO A 360 4.09 58.80 -20.73
C PRO A 360 5.23 59.82 -20.61
N LEU A 361 6.00 59.78 -19.51
CA LEU A 361 7.15 60.66 -19.30
C LEU A 361 8.20 60.45 -20.39
N THR A 362 8.56 59.20 -20.64
CA THR A 362 9.53 58.83 -21.69
C THR A 362 9.03 59.19 -23.08
N PHE A 363 7.74 58.98 -23.35
CA PHE A 363 7.13 59.33 -24.63
C PHE A 363 7.26 60.84 -24.90
N VAL A 364 6.85 61.69 -23.95
CA VAL A 364 6.96 63.14 -24.13
C VAL A 364 8.43 63.56 -24.26
N THR A 365 9.35 63.06 -23.41
CA THR A 365 10.77 63.37 -23.56
C THR A 365 11.35 62.91 -24.90
N SER A 366 10.89 61.78 -25.44
CA SER A 366 11.36 61.27 -26.73
C SER A 366 10.91 62.14 -27.89
N VAL A 367 9.67 62.64 -27.88
CA VAL A 367 9.12 63.51 -28.93
C VAL A 367 9.88 64.84 -28.99
N PHE A 368 10.19 65.43 -27.83
CA PHE A 368 10.95 66.69 -27.75
C PHE A 368 12.47 66.51 -27.83
N GLY A 369 12.97 65.28 -27.73
CA GLY A 369 14.39 64.94 -27.92
C GLY A 369 14.78 64.70 -29.38
N ILE A 370 13.82 64.65 -30.31
CA ILE A 370 14.10 64.51 -31.74
C ILE A 370 14.71 65.82 -32.26
N THR A 371 15.96 65.72 -32.75
CA THR A 371 16.78 66.85 -33.18
C THR A 371 16.31 67.56 -34.45
N GLU A 372 15.28 67.02 -35.12
CA GLU A 372 14.68 67.60 -36.33
C GLU A 372 13.90 68.90 -36.03
N PHE A 373 13.44 69.08 -34.78
CA PHE A 373 12.76 70.29 -34.33
C PHE A 373 13.68 71.14 -33.45
N THR A 374 14.17 72.27 -33.97
CA THR A 374 15.01 73.24 -33.23
C THR A 374 14.18 74.06 -32.25
N ILE A 375 13.67 73.42 -31.20
CA ILE A 375 12.89 74.06 -30.14
C ILE A 375 13.87 74.63 -29.10
N PRO A 376 13.84 75.96 -28.81
CA PRO A 376 14.70 76.53 -27.77
C PRO A 376 14.34 75.96 -26.40
N ALA A 377 15.34 75.73 -25.55
CA ALA A 377 15.18 75.09 -24.23
C ALA A 377 14.22 75.82 -23.27
N THR A 378 13.89 77.08 -23.55
CA THR A 378 12.97 77.93 -22.79
C THR A 378 11.53 77.93 -23.33
N ASP A 379 11.19 77.07 -24.30
CA ASP A 379 9.85 77.05 -24.88
C ASP A 379 8.81 76.49 -23.90
N TRP A 380 7.79 77.30 -23.59
CA TRP A 380 6.70 76.97 -22.67
C TRP A 380 5.85 75.78 -23.14
N ARG A 381 5.88 75.49 -24.45
CA ARG A 381 5.13 74.37 -25.07
C ARG A 381 5.57 73.01 -24.54
N PHE A 382 6.84 72.86 -24.16
CA PHE A 382 7.35 71.63 -23.54
C PHE A 382 6.66 71.37 -22.18
N ALA A 383 6.62 72.38 -21.31
CA ALA A 383 5.98 72.25 -20.00
C ALA A 383 4.47 71.98 -20.13
N VAL A 384 3.80 72.64 -21.07
CA VAL A 384 2.36 72.46 -21.29
C VAL A 384 2.03 71.08 -21.85
N THR A 385 2.76 70.59 -22.85
CA THR A 385 2.54 69.24 -23.39
C THR A 385 2.88 68.14 -22.38
N MET A 386 3.92 68.32 -21.56
CA MET A 386 4.22 67.43 -20.44
C MET A 386 3.04 67.28 -19.48
N VAL A 387 2.48 68.39 -19.02
CA VAL A 387 1.35 68.38 -18.08
C VAL A 387 0.08 67.82 -18.73
N LEU A 388 -0.22 68.25 -19.96
CA LEU A 388 -1.46 67.90 -20.67
C LEU A 388 -1.46 66.45 -21.16
N VAL A 389 -0.31 65.81 -21.35
CA VAL A 389 -0.23 64.37 -21.69
C VAL A 389 -0.06 63.53 -20.43
N CYS A 390 0.85 63.90 -19.52
CA CYS A 390 1.15 63.08 -18.34
C CYS A 390 0.00 63.05 -17.33
N ILE A 391 -0.67 64.17 -17.03
CA ILE A 391 -1.77 64.18 -16.05
C ILE A 391 -2.95 63.30 -16.47
N PRO A 392 -3.54 63.43 -17.68
CA PRO A 392 -4.65 62.57 -18.06
C PRO A 392 -4.23 61.12 -18.26
N PHE A 393 -3.01 60.84 -18.72
CA PHE A 393 -2.51 59.47 -18.79
C PHE A 393 -2.35 58.85 -17.39
N MET A 394 -1.78 59.59 -16.44
CA MET A 394 -1.63 59.15 -15.05
C MET A 394 -2.99 58.97 -14.37
N ALA A 395 -3.94 59.87 -14.63
CA ALA A 395 -5.32 59.73 -14.18
C ALA A 395 -5.99 58.49 -14.79
N LEU A 396 -5.79 58.22 -16.07
CA LEU A 396 -6.29 57.03 -16.77
C LEU A 396 -5.70 55.75 -16.17
N VAL A 397 -4.38 55.71 -15.95
CA VAL A 397 -3.70 54.57 -15.29
C VAL A 397 -4.24 54.36 -13.88
N PHE A 398 -4.39 55.43 -13.09
CA PHE A 398 -4.94 55.35 -11.74
C PHE A 398 -6.38 54.83 -11.75
N LEU A 399 -7.21 55.32 -12.67
CA LEU A 399 -8.58 54.85 -12.85
C LEU A 399 -8.63 53.37 -13.23
N LEU A 400 -7.79 52.94 -14.17
CA LEU A 400 -7.68 51.54 -14.62
C LEU A 400 -7.18 50.61 -13.51
N GLN A 401 -6.25 51.06 -12.66
CA GLN A 401 -5.69 50.27 -11.57
C GLN A 401 -6.63 50.15 -10.36
N THR A 402 -7.50 51.13 -10.14
CA THR A 402 -8.40 51.12 -8.99
C THR A 402 -9.64 50.26 -9.29
N ARG A 403 -10.16 49.50 -8.31
CA ARG A 403 -11.48 48.80 -8.38
C ARG A 403 -12.68 49.72 -8.72
N MET A 404 -12.43 51.01 -8.92
CA MET A 404 -13.38 51.99 -9.43
C MET A 404 -13.71 51.77 -10.90
N PHE A 405 -12.78 51.29 -11.73
CA PHE A 405 -13.07 50.99 -13.14
C PHE A 405 -14.17 49.93 -13.28
N THR A 406 -14.07 48.82 -12.54
CA THR A 406 -15.12 47.78 -12.56
C THR A 406 -16.47 48.29 -12.03
N ARG A 407 -16.47 49.19 -11.04
CA ARG A 407 -17.71 49.83 -10.55
C ARG A 407 -18.31 50.82 -11.54
N VAL A 408 -17.49 51.60 -12.23
CA VAL A 408 -17.93 52.56 -13.26
C VAL A 408 -18.43 51.82 -14.49
N VAL A 409 -17.72 50.78 -14.94
CA VAL A 409 -18.16 49.90 -16.03
C VAL A 409 -19.45 49.17 -15.67
N ALA A 410 -19.59 48.64 -14.44
CA ALA A 410 -20.83 48.02 -14.01
C ALA A 410 -22.00 49.01 -13.93
N LYS A 411 -21.76 50.27 -13.53
CA LYS A 411 -22.79 51.33 -13.55
C LYS A 411 -23.15 51.75 -14.97
N ALA A 412 -22.17 51.89 -15.86
CA ALA A 412 -22.39 52.22 -17.26
C ALA A 412 -23.12 51.08 -18.00
N TYR A 413 -22.76 49.82 -17.73
CA TYR A 413 -23.46 48.65 -18.25
C TYR A 413 -24.91 48.58 -17.77
N LYS A 414 -25.17 48.83 -16.48
CA LYS A 414 -26.55 48.92 -15.95
C LYS A 414 -27.33 50.07 -16.57
N ALA A 415 -26.71 51.22 -16.80
CA ALA A 415 -27.35 52.35 -17.47
C ALA A 415 -27.68 52.04 -18.94
N LEU A 416 -26.77 51.38 -19.66
CA LEU A 416 -26.97 50.95 -21.04
C LEU A 416 -28.07 49.88 -21.16
N VAL A 417 -28.10 48.90 -20.26
CA VAL A 417 -29.18 47.91 -20.22
C VAL A 417 -30.51 48.58 -19.89
N TRP A 418 -30.52 49.56 -18.98
CA TRP A 418 -31.72 50.31 -18.63
C TRP A 418 -32.25 51.11 -19.83
N THR A 419 -31.40 51.81 -20.58
CA THR A 419 -31.83 52.58 -21.77
C THR A 419 -32.29 51.69 -22.92
N VAL A 420 -31.69 50.52 -23.12
CA VAL A 420 -32.10 49.57 -24.17
C VAL A 420 -33.39 48.82 -23.81
N THR A 421 -33.65 48.56 -22.53
CA THR A 421 -34.90 47.89 -22.08
C THR A 421 -36.05 48.86 -21.81
N TYR A 422 -35.78 50.17 -21.69
CA TYR A 422 -36.77 51.23 -21.53
C TYR A 422 -37.83 51.27 -22.67
N PRO A 423 -37.47 51.21 -23.97
CA PRO A 423 -38.46 51.20 -25.05
C PRO A 423 -39.26 49.88 -25.10
N TYR A 424 -38.66 48.74 -24.77
CA TYR A 424 -39.37 47.46 -24.76
C TYR A 424 -40.42 47.36 -23.63
N ARG A 425 -40.16 47.95 -22.46
CA ARG A 425 -41.12 48.01 -21.35
C ARG A 425 -42.26 49.00 -21.58
N LEU A 426 -42.05 50.04 -22.38
CA LEU A 426 -43.09 51.02 -22.70
C LEU A 426 -43.98 50.56 -23.87
N CYS A 427 -43.41 49.83 -24.84
CA CYS A 427 -44.12 49.35 -26.02
C CYS A 427 -45.05 48.15 -25.72
N SER A 428 -44.71 47.30 -24.75
CA SER A 428 -45.59 46.19 -24.33
C SER A 428 -46.84 46.66 -23.58
N SER A 429 -46.83 47.87 -23.01
CA SER A 429 -48.00 48.46 -22.34
C SER A 429 -48.92 49.27 -23.26
N ALA A 430 -48.50 49.56 -24.50
CA ALA A 430 -49.24 50.42 -25.43
C ALA A 430 -49.92 49.65 -26.58
N LEU A 431 -49.80 48.31 -26.63
CA LEU A 431 -50.29 47.46 -27.72
C LEU A 431 -51.41 46.48 -27.31
N GLU A 432 -52.06 46.70 -26.15
CA GLU A 432 -53.22 45.92 -25.69
C GLU A 432 -54.45 46.82 -25.42
N GLN A 433 -54.97 47.46 -26.47
CA GLN A 433 -56.31 48.08 -26.53
C GLN A 433 -56.58 48.35 -28.03
N GLU A 434 -57.50 47.78 -28.80
CA GLU A 434 -58.74 47.02 -28.66
C GLU A 434 -59.05 46.37 -30.04
N VAL A 435 -59.54 45.12 -30.11
CA VAL A 435 -60.48 44.66 -31.17
C VAL A 435 -61.46 43.62 -30.55
N PRO A 436 -62.79 43.69 -30.83
CA PRO A 436 -63.83 42.96 -30.10
C PRO A 436 -64.36 41.66 -30.77
N GLU A 437 -65.33 41.04 -30.08
CA GLU A 437 -65.71 39.61 -29.97
C GLU A 437 -66.64 38.94 -31.02
N ASN A 438 -66.72 37.61 -30.89
CA ASN A 438 -67.81 36.64 -31.20
C ASN A 438 -67.91 36.11 -32.64
N ARG A 439 -68.19 34.83 -32.94
CA ARG A 439 -68.52 33.54 -32.28
C ARG A 439 -68.44 32.54 -33.47
N SER A 440 -67.94 31.30 -33.45
CA SER A 440 -68.19 30.15 -32.57
C SER A 440 -67.41 28.94 -33.10
N SER A 441 -66.56 28.32 -32.27
CA SER A 441 -66.31 26.86 -32.16
C SER A 441 -64.99 26.62 -31.43
N VAL A 442 -65.10 26.52 -30.10
CA VAL A 442 -64.42 25.62 -29.15
C VAL A 442 -64.53 26.32 -27.80
N TYR A 443 -65.43 25.82 -26.94
CA TYR A 443 -65.59 26.34 -25.58
C TYR A 443 -64.36 26.00 -24.74
N VAL A 444 -63.51 26.99 -24.52
CA VAL A 444 -62.69 27.12 -23.32
C VAL A 444 -63.56 27.79 -22.26
N ALA A 445 -63.97 27.05 -21.23
CA ALA A 445 -64.70 27.58 -20.09
C ALA A 445 -64.20 26.99 -18.77
N LYS A 446 -63.49 27.85 -18.03
CA LYS A 446 -63.51 28.08 -16.57
C LYS A 446 -63.89 26.89 -15.64
N GLY A 447 -62.95 26.54 -14.77
CA GLY A 447 -63.23 26.38 -13.32
C GLY A 447 -62.99 25.00 -12.70
N ARG A 448 -61.90 24.91 -11.91
CA ARG A 448 -61.66 24.10 -10.67
C ARG A 448 -60.21 24.41 -10.26
N LYS A 449 -59.80 24.83 -9.05
CA LYS A 449 -60.32 24.86 -7.67
C LYS A 449 -59.52 25.96 -6.92
N ARG A 450 -60.13 26.81 -6.08
CA ARG A 450 -60.15 26.75 -4.58
C ARG A 450 -58.75 26.49 -3.99
N ARG A 451 -58.25 27.13 -2.92
CA ARG A 451 -58.74 28.07 -1.88
C ARG A 451 -57.55 28.21 -0.90
N LEU A 452 -57.40 29.36 -0.22
CA LEU A 452 -56.79 29.54 1.11
C LEU A 452 -55.28 29.16 1.26
N MET A 453 -54.47 29.74 2.14
CA MET A 453 -54.58 30.83 3.11
C MET A 453 -53.16 31.35 3.42
N ARG A 454 -53.08 32.64 3.76
CA ARG A 454 -52.29 33.23 4.86
C ARG A 454 -51.06 32.50 5.43
N ALA A 455 -49.98 33.30 5.44
CA ALA A 455 -49.29 33.81 6.63
C ALA A 455 -48.27 32.91 7.38
N VAL A 456 -47.10 33.53 7.61
CA VAL A 456 -46.31 33.52 8.86
C VAL A 456 -45.20 32.46 9.02
N ALA A 457 -43.98 33.03 9.08
CA ALA A 457 -42.84 32.77 9.97
C ALA A 457 -42.04 31.45 9.98
N ASN A 458 -40.73 31.66 10.15
CA ASN A 458 -39.74 30.91 10.95
C ASN A 458 -40.09 29.48 11.40
N ASP A 459 -39.23 28.53 11.07
CA ASP A 459 -38.19 27.95 11.94
C ASP A 459 -37.57 26.76 11.18
N GLN A 460 -36.25 26.72 11.03
CA GLN A 460 -35.32 25.99 11.90
C GLN A 460 -35.51 24.47 11.91
N ALA A 461 -34.42 23.81 11.52
CA ALA A 461 -33.85 22.60 12.13
C ALA A 461 -33.76 21.35 11.24
N SER A 462 -32.51 20.90 11.11
CA SER A 462 -32.07 19.50 11.07
C SER A 462 -32.49 18.70 9.84
N ALA A 463 -31.81 17.66 9.39
CA ALA A 463 -30.51 17.08 9.63
C ALA A 463 -30.44 15.95 8.58
N SER A 464 -29.22 15.46 8.32
CA SER A 464 -28.95 14.22 7.59
C SER A 464 -29.25 14.29 6.09
N SER A 465 -28.57 13.58 5.20
CA SER A 465 -27.30 12.86 5.21
C SER A 465 -27.16 12.31 3.79
N SER A 466 -25.91 12.09 3.41
CA SER A 466 -25.47 11.09 2.42
C SER A 466 -25.70 11.37 0.94
N TRP A 467 -24.58 11.24 0.21
CA TRP A 467 -24.40 10.57 -1.09
C TRP A 467 -25.32 11.01 -2.25
N TRP A 468 -24.81 11.31 -3.45
CA TRP A 468 -24.23 10.34 -4.36
C TRP A 468 -23.39 11.00 -5.47
N ARG A 469 -22.25 10.33 -5.72
CA ARG A 469 -21.49 10.07 -6.95
C ARG A 469 -21.93 10.77 -8.26
N TRP A 470 -20.96 11.43 -8.86
CA TRP A 470 -20.93 11.83 -10.27
C TRP A 470 -20.51 10.65 -11.17
N ALA A 471 -21.27 10.40 -12.23
CA ALA A 471 -20.85 9.58 -13.37
C ALA A 471 -21.14 10.36 -14.66
N TRP A 472 -20.11 10.55 -15.48
CA TRP A 472 -20.19 11.11 -16.83
C TRP A 472 -20.40 9.99 -17.85
N PRO A 473 -21.25 10.17 -18.88
CA PRO A 473 -21.23 9.34 -20.07
C PRO A 473 -20.61 10.07 -21.28
N TRP A 474 -19.67 9.41 -21.95
CA TRP A 474 -19.19 9.79 -23.28
C TRP A 474 -19.96 9.03 -24.36
N HIS A 475 -20.44 9.77 -25.36
CA HIS A 475 -21.10 9.25 -26.55
C HIS A 475 -20.07 9.04 -27.67
N GLY A 476 -20.19 7.91 -28.40
CA GLY A 476 -19.27 7.48 -29.44
C GLY A 476 -19.48 8.08 -30.83
N LYS A 477 -18.51 7.84 -31.71
CA LYS A 477 -18.61 7.97 -33.17
C LYS A 477 -17.92 6.78 -33.84
N ARG A 478 -18.63 6.15 -34.79
CA ARG A 478 -18.21 5.01 -35.62
C ARG A 478 -17.26 5.43 -36.76
N HIS A 479 -16.35 4.54 -37.13
CA HIS A 479 -16.05 4.19 -38.52
C HIS A 479 -15.62 2.72 -38.58
N GLY A 480 -16.06 2.00 -39.62
CA GLY A 480 -15.98 0.53 -39.75
C GLY A 480 -14.76 0.00 -40.50
N GLY A 481 -14.65 -1.33 -40.53
CA GLY A 481 -13.66 -2.06 -41.34
C GLY A 481 -13.58 -3.56 -40.99
N SER A 482 -14.43 -4.35 -41.65
CA SER A 482 -14.31 -5.75 -42.10
C SER A 482 -13.40 -6.79 -41.39
N GLY A 483 -13.97 -7.98 -41.14
CA GLY A 483 -13.24 -9.25 -41.35
C GLY A 483 -13.44 -10.39 -40.35
N GLY A 484 -14.39 -11.29 -40.64
CA GLY A 484 -14.16 -12.76 -40.56
C GLY A 484 -14.52 -13.54 -39.28
N ALA A 485 -15.61 -14.34 -39.37
CA ALA A 485 -15.76 -15.77 -39.01
C ALA A 485 -15.32 -16.27 -37.60
N CYS A 486 -15.98 -17.20 -36.89
CA CYS A 486 -17.16 -18.05 -37.09
C CYS A 486 -17.44 -18.77 -35.75
N GLY A 487 -18.73 -18.99 -35.43
CA GLY A 487 -19.28 -20.12 -34.63
C GLY A 487 -19.08 -20.09 -33.10
N GLY A 488 -20.07 -20.30 -32.22
CA GLY A 488 -21.47 -20.73 -32.35
C GLY A 488 -21.82 -21.72 -31.22
N GLY A 489 -22.93 -21.48 -30.50
CA GLY A 489 -23.58 -22.40 -29.54
C GLY A 489 -23.86 -21.77 -28.16
N MET A 490 -24.99 -21.05 -27.95
CA MET A 490 -26.30 -21.55 -27.44
C MET A 490 -26.15 -22.37 -26.14
N GLU A 491 -26.46 -21.88 -24.94
CA GLU A 491 -27.73 -21.33 -24.40
C GLU A 491 -28.88 -22.35 -24.42
N GLY A 492 -29.41 -22.68 -23.24
CA GLY A 492 -30.44 -23.71 -23.08
C GLY A 492 -30.79 -24.05 -21.64
N ASP A 493 -31.37 -23.05 -20.97
CA ASP A 493 -32.62 -23.15 -20.23
C ASP A 493 -32.76 -23.76 -18.82
N LEU A 494 -33.58 -23.04 -18.06
CA LEU A 494 -34.08 -23.31 -16.72
C LEU A 494 -35.30 -24.24 -16.78
N GLY A 495 -35.38 -25.19 -15.85
CA GLY A 495 -36.57 -26.01 -15.64
C GLY A 495 -36.69 -26.48 -14.19
N LYS A 496 -37.71 -25.97 -13.51
CA LYS A 496 -38.19 -26.36 -12.17
C LYS A 496 -38.36 -27.87 -12.01
N VAL A 497 -37.91 -28.43 -10.88
CA VAL A 497 -38.68 -29.11 -9.79
C VAL A 497 -37.80 -29.11 -8.55
#